data_AF-A0A7V9QC92-F1
#
_entry.id   AF-A0A7V9QC92-F1
#
_cell.length_a   1.000
_cell.length_b   1.000
_cell.length_c   1.000
_cell.angle_alpha   90.00
_cell.angle_beta   90.00
_cell.angle_gamma   90.00
#
_symmetry.space_group_name_H-M   'P 1'
#
loop_
_entity.id
_entity.type
_entity.pdbx_description
1 polymer ?
#
loop_
_entity_poly.entity_id
_entity_poly.type
_entity_poly.pdbx_seq_one_letter_code
_entity_poly.pdbx_strand_id
1 'polypeptide(L)'
;MKWHAQVAHIVRKDLYLSRWFLLAYAGVVLGATVEAVGWSSLGTESSLIWTFFLVLLGMILLALLIQADSPQRSNAFWVALPLNRSAVFAAKVAGAVLLLLVLPLLGQFAGLSAHAVAAGELPTLLGRSALVYGAWLGLAAVIAALTPDLRTFAVTLTLVILGGTISMQVVGALLDSNSASASPDPLLWPALVAGGALFLVAHQYRTRDLRRGIWIAALLGVAVLVLPVAARSSAPSVHPASGSVPDSLRPVTLSLRDVRFERGNRAMLGLHLSGISASHQYLLVSPVVHIQMPDGSSERVEIQSVGSSERVEIQSVGSSEQVVIQSVADPYIELNAPILRLGEGLTWLGERAPYREIVTSVSVDLSPGQRAAVSRGDAPLTVLGHLEVREARVRAELSLEPGARTVFDGERVRLLEVENIGEGPAVELRISSVASPRSSGVAAPRYATLRRSPRYALINHEAHEAFVLSEVGVSGGGFGLVLPGAEAWTTTRRLQQNSMHSDVRIGNDWLRHARLLLVDWVPVGSAPVVIRTTDTGANLQRRSRVEVVR
;
A
#
# COMPACT_ATOMS: atom_id res chain seq x y z
N MET A 1 -28.44 -34.15 -29.13
CA MET A 1 -27.06 -33.88 -28.62
C MET A 1 -27.07 -33.94 -27.11
N LYS A 2 -26.06 -34.55 -26.47
CA LYS A 2 -25.88 -34.49 -25.01
C LYS A 2 -25.53 -33.06 -24.58
N TRP A 3 -25.86 -32.69 -23.34
CA TRP A 3 -25.66 -31.33 -22.81
C TRP A 3 -24.23 -30.79 -22.97
N HIS A 4 -23.21 -31.58 -22.63
CA HIS A 4 -21.80 -31.18 -22.77
C HIS A 4 -21.39 -30.95 -24.24
N ALA A 5 -21.97 -31.69 -25.17
CA ALA A 5 -21.71 -31.50 -26.59
C ALA A 5 -22.31 -30.19 -27.10
N GLN A 6 -23.46 -29.76 -26.56
CA GLN A 6 -24.02 -28.43 -26.84
C GLN A 6 -23.10 -27.33 -26.30
N VAL A 7 -22.63 -27.46 -25.04
CA VAL A 7 -21.69 -26.51 -24.44
C VAL A 7 -20.43 -26.36 -25.31
N ALA A 8 -19.78 -27.48 -25.64
CA ALA A 8 -18.57 -27.49 -26.45
C ALA A 8 -18.78 -26.90 -27.86
N HIS A 9 -19.93 -27.20 -28.48
CA HIS A 9 -20.28 -26.64 -29.78
C HIS A 9 -20.41 -25.10 -29.74
N ILE A 10 -21.09 -24.57 -28.72
CA ILE A 10 -21.28 -23.12 -28.54
C ILE A 10 -19.95 -22.43 -28.27
N VAL A 11 -19.13 -22.98 -27.37
CA VAL A 11 -17.79 -22.43 -27.08
C VAL A 11 -16.92 -22.42 -28.35
N ARG A 12 -16.92 -23.51 -29.13
CA ARG A 12 -16.15 -23.58 -30.39
C ARG A 12 -16.62 -22.55 -31.41
N LYS A 13 -17.93 -22.34 -31.54
CA LYS A 13 -18.53 -21.31 -32.40
C LYS A 13 -18.06 -19.91 -31.95
N ASP A 14 -18.18 -19.59 -30.67
CA ASP A 14 -17.79 -18.29 -30.12
C ASP A 14 -16.29 -18.02 -30.32
N LEU A 15 -15.44 -19.02 -30.04
CA LEU A 15 -14.00 -18.95 -30.29
C LEU A 15 -13.67 -18.63 -31.74
N TYR A 16 -14.35 -19.28 -32.69
CA TYR A 16 -14.12 -19.06 -34.12
C TYR A 16 -14.51 -17.64 -34.54
N LEU A 17 -15.65 -17.14 -34.07
CA LEU A 17 -16.15 -15.81 -34.41
C LEU A 17 -15.34 -14.69 -33.74
N SER A 18 -14.84 -14.91 -32.53
CA SER A 18 -14.11 -13.91 -31.75
C SER A 18 -12.59 -14.03 -31.83
N ARG A 19 -12.04 -14.92 -32.67
CA ARG A 19 -10.60 -15.26 -32.70
C ARG A 19 -9.66 -14.06 -32.77
N TRP A 20 -9.98 -13.04 -33.56
CA TRP A 20 -9.11 -11.86 -33.72
C TRP A 20 -9.11 -10.96 -32.48
N PHE A 21 -10.28 -10.79 -31.85
CA PHE A 21 -10.36 -10.05 -30.60
C PHE A 21 -9.69 -10.81 -29.45
N LEU A 22 -9.81 -12.15 -29.43
CA LEU A 22 -9.11 -12.99 -28.48
C LEU A 22 -7.58 -12.94 -28.65
N LEU A 23 -7.10 -12.91 -29.90
CA LEU A 23 -5.67 -12.71 -30.18
C LEU A 23 -5.18 -11.34 -29.73
N ALA A 24 -5.95 -10.27 -30.00
CA ALA A 24 -5.62 -8.94 -29.51
C ALA A 24 -5.57 -8.89 -27.97
N TYR A 25 -6.54 -9.51 -27.30
CA TYR A 25 -6.57 -9.62 -25.85
C TYR A 25 -5.40 -10.44 -25.30
N ALA A 26 -5.09 -11.58 -25.90
CA ALA A 26 -3.91 -12.36 -25.54
C ALA A 26 -2.61 -11.55 -25.71
N GLY A 27 -2.52 -10.69 -26.74
CA GLY A 27 -1.41 -9.75 -26.92
C GLY A 27 -1.30 -8.73 -25.78
N VAL A 28 -2.43 -8.16 -25.34
CA VAL A 28 -2.48 -7.25 -24.17
C VAL A 28 -2.08 -7.97 -22.88
N VAL A 29 -2.58 -9.19 -22.66
CA VAL A 29 -2.19 -10.02 -21.50
C VAL A 29 -0.70 -10.34 -21.53
N LEU A 30 -0.16 -10.69 -22.70
CA LEU A 30 1.26 -10.97 -22.87
C LEU A 30 2.11 -9.72 -22.58
N GLY A 31 1.72 -8.56 -23.13
CA GLY A 31 2.39 -7.28 -22.86
C GLY A 31 2.42 -6.94 -21.37
N ALA A 32 1.26 -7.03 -20.70
CA ALA A 32 1.14 -6.84 -19.25
C ALA A 32 2.02 -7.82 -18.47
N THR A 33 2.07 -9.10 -18.90
CA THR A 33 2.89 -10.14 -18.25
C THR A 33 4.38 -9.87 -18.42
N VAL A 34 4.83 -9.51 -19.63
CA VAL A 34 6.23 -9.19 -19.93
C VAL A 34 6.71 -8.01 -19.08
N GLU A 35 5.87 -6.99 -18.91
CA GLU A 35 6.16 -5.86 -18.04
C GLU A 35 6.19 -6.27 -16.55
N ALA A 36 5.19 -7.02 -16.08
CA ALA A 36 5.15 -7.51 -14.70
C ALA A 36 6.39 -8.36 -14.35
N VAL A 37 6.88 -9.17 -15.28
CA VAL A 37 8.12 -9.96 -15.12
C VAL A 37 9.38 -9.07 -15.16
N GLY A 38 9.26 -7.82 -15.60
CA GLY A 38 10.36 -6.84 -15.61
C GLY A 38 11.32 -7.04 -16.78
N TRP A 39 10.85 -7.61 -17.89
CA TRP A 39 11.68 -7.86 -19.06
C TRP A 39 11.77 -6.61 -19.97
N SER A 40 10.76 -5.75 -19.98
CA SER A 40 10.78 -4.53 -20.76
C SER A 40 11.69 -3.46 -20.14
N SER A 41 12.56 -2.86 -20.96
CA SER A 41 13.25 -1.60 -20.66
C SER A 41 12.35 -0.38 -20.86
N LEU A 42 11.13 -0.59 -21.38
CA LEU A 42 10.11 0.44 -21.57
C LEU A 42 9.76 1.04 -20.20
N GLY A 43 10.08 2.31 -20.01
CA GLY A 43 10.00 3.00 -18.72
C GLY A 43 8.61 2.95 -18.08
N THR A 44 8.51 2.22 -16.97
CA THR A 44 7.71 2.35 -15.74
C THR A 44 6.30 2.95 -15.64
N GLU A 45 5.76 3.65 -16.60
CA GLU A 45 4.40 4.21 -16.45
C GLU A 45 3.32 3.36 -17.12
N SER A 46 3.70 2.24 -17.75
CA SER A 46 2.78 1.46 -18.57
C SER A 46 1.94 0.45 -17.80
N SER A 47 2.22 0.11 -16.53
CA SER A 47 1.48 -0.93 -15.82
C SER A 47 0.00 -0.57 -15.61
N LEU A 48 -0.30 0.71 -15.33
CA LEU A 48 -1.67 1.22 -15.29
C LEU A 48 -2.33 1.09 -16.66
N ILE A 49 -1.61 1.48 -17.71
CA ILE A 49 -2.12 1.48 -19.08
C ILE A 49 -2.50 0.06 -19.50
N TRP A 50 -1.63 -0.93 -19.24
CA TRP A 50 -1.92 -2.32 -19.52
C TRP A 50 -3.07 -2.87 -18.71
N THR A 51 -3.10 -2.61 -17.40
CA THR A 51 -4.20 -3.08 -16.53
C THR A 51 -5.52 -2.48 -17.00
N PHE A 52 -5.55 -1.19 -17.34
CA PHE A 52 -6.73 -0.52 -17.87
C PHE A 52 -7.20 -1.13 -19.20
N PHE A 53 -6.30 -1.30 -20.17
CA PHE A 53 -6.65 -1.91 -21.46
C PHE A 53 -7.09 -3.36 -21.31
N LEU A 54 -6.45 -4.13 -20.43
CA LEU A 54 -6.82 -5.52 -20.15
C LEU A 54 -8.24 -5.58 -19.56
N VAL A 55 -8.56 -4.72 -18.59
CA VAL A 55 -9.89 -4.66 -18.00
C VAL A 55 -10.93 -4.24 -19.03
N LEU A 56 -10.70 -3.13 -19.72
CA LEU A 56 -11.64 -2.61 -20.71
C LEU A 56 -11.88 -3.60 -21.86
N LEU A 57 -10.81 -4.17 -22.43
CA LEU A 57 -10.91 -5.13 -23.53
C LEU A 57 -11.56 -6.43 -23.08
N GLY A 58 -11.27 -6.90 -21.87
CA GLY A 58 -11.93 -8.07 -21.27
C GLY A 58 -13.43 -7.85 -21.09
N MET A 59 -13.84 -6.67 -20.61
CA MET A 59 -15.26 -6.31 -20.48
C MET A 59 -15.96 -6.24 -21.84
N ILE A 60 -15.34 -5.63 -22.85
CA ILE A 60 -15.89 -5.56 -24.21
C ILE A 60 -16.01 -6.96 -24.83
N LEU A 61 -14.98 -7.80 -24.69
CA LEU A 61 -14.99 -9.17 -25.18
C LEU A 61 -16.09 -10.02 -24.55
N LEU A 62 -16.26 -9.89 -23.23
CA LEU A 62 -17.33 -10.57 -22.52
C LEU A 62 -18.70 -10.10 -22.99
N ALA A 63 -18.86 -8.79 -23.20
CA ALA A 63 -20.08 -8.22 -23.74
C ALA A 63 -20.38 -8.76 -25.14
N LEU A 64 -19.39 -8.80 -26.04
CA LEU A 64 -19.53 -9.39 -27.37
C LEU A 64 -19.97 -10.86 -27.30
N LEU A 65 -19.34 -11.64 -26.41
CA LEU A 65 -19.63 -13.06 -26.24
C LEU A 65 -21.05 -13.30 -25.73
N ILE A 66 -21.51 -12.50 -24.75
CA ILE A 66 -22.88 -12.57 -24.22
C ILE A 66 -23.89 -12.05 -25.24
N GLN A 67 -23.60 -10.92 -25.90
CA GLN A 67 -24.54 -10.27 -26.81
C GLN A 67 -24.71 -11.01 -28.13
N ALA A 68 -23.72 -11.79 -28.57
CA ALA A 68 -23.84 -12.70 -29.72
C ALA A 68 -25.11 -13.56 -29.61
N ASP A 69 -25.44 -13.97 -28.38
CA ASP A 69 -26.58 -14.83 -28.08
C ASP A 69 -27.48 -14.22 -26.98
N SER A 70 -27.59 -12.88 -26.97
CA SER A 70 -28.27 -12.11 -25.90
C SER A 70 -29.69 -12.62 -25.62
N PRO A 71 -30.09 -12.75 -24.34
CA PRO A 71 -31.48 -13.04 -23.96
C PRO A 71 -32.48 -12.02 -24.50
N GLN A 72 -32.06 -10.79 -24.77
CA GLN A 72 -32.94 -9.72 -25.26
C GLN A 72 -33.17 -9.74 -26.77
N ARG A 73 -32.34 -10.49 -27.53
CA ARG A 73 -32.50 -10.58 -28.98
C ARG A 73 -33.63 -11.55 -29.34
N SER A 74 -34.61 -11.05 -30.10
CA SER A 74 -35.72 -11.86 -30.62
C SER A 74 -35.22 -12.97 -31.56
N ASN A 75 -34.12 -12.72 -32.27
CA ASN A 75 -33.48 -13.63 -33.23
C ASN A 75 -32.30 -14.44 -32.64
N ALA A 76 -32.19 -14.56 -31.32
CA ALA A 76 -31.12 -15.35 -30.72
C ALA A 76 -31.20 -16.82 -31.19
N PHE A 77 -30.10 -17.35 -31.72
CA PHE A 77 -30.09 -18.65 -32.43
C PHE A 77 -30.59 -19.82 -31.56
N TRP A 78 -30.34 -19.78 -30.24
CA TRP A 78 -30.77 -20.80 -29.29
C TRP A 78 -32.27 -20.79 -28.99
N VAL A 79 -32.97 -19.73 -29.39
CA VAL A 79 -34.44 -19.67 -29.33
C VAL A 79 -35.04 -20.42 -30.51
N ALA A 80 -34.38 -20.38 -31.67
CA ALA A 80 -34.82 -21.06 -32.89
C ALA A 80 -34.37 -22.54 -32.95
N LEU A 81 -33.29 -22.89 -32.26
CA LEU A 81 -32.75 -24.26 -32.22
C LEU A 81 -33.11 -24.97 -30.91
N PRO A 82 -33.21 -26.31 -30.89
CA PRO A 82 -33.51 -27.10 -29.67
C PRO A 82 -32.28 -27.21 -28.74
N LEU A 83 -31.68 -26.08 -28.38
CA LEU A 83 -30.57 -25.99 -27.46
C LEU A 83 -31.07 -25.74 -26.04
N ASN A 84 -30.45 -26.41 -25.07
CA ASN A 84 -30.81 -26.20 -23.68
C ASN A 84 -30.29 -24.82 -23.22
N ARG A 85 -31.14 -23.99 -22.63
CA ARG A 85 -30.78 -22.67 -22.11
C ARG A 85 -29.64 -22.74 -21.10
N SER A 86 -29.61 -23.79 -20.27
CA SER A 86 -28.51 -24.00 -19.31
C SER A 86 -27.18 -24.33 -19.99
N ALA A 87 -27.21 -24.99 -21.15
CA ALA A 87 -26.01 -25.26 -21.94
C ALA A 87 -25.46 -23.98 -22.57
N VAL A 88 -26.32 -23.08 -23.05
CA VAL A 88 -25.89 -21.77 -23.57
C VAL A 88 -25.24 -20.94 -22.47
N PHE A 89 -25.90 -20.81 -21.31
CA PHE A 89 -25.34 -20.11 -20.17
C PHE A 89 -23.99 -20.70 -19.72
N ALA A 90 -23.93 -22.03 -19.54
CA ALA A 90 -22.70 -22.71 -19.14
C ALA A 90 -21.58 -22.52 -20.17
N ALA A 91 -21.88 -22.52 -21.47
CA ALA A 91 -20.91 -22.22 -22.52
C ALA A 91 -20.34 -20.79 -22.39
N LYS A 92 -21.20 -19.80 -22.14
CA LYS A 92 -20.76 -18.41 -21.99
C LYS A 92 -19.88 -18.22 -20.74
N VAL A 93 -20.29 -18.81 -19.61
CA VAL A 93 -19.51 -18.77 -18.37
C VAL A 93 -18.17 -19.50 -18.56
N ALA A 94 -18.18 -20.70 -19.16
CA ALA A 94 -16.95 -21.45 -19.41
C ALA A 94 -16.00 -20.69 -20.35
N GLY A 95 -16.51 -20.08 -21.41
CA GLY A 95 -15.73 -19.23 -22.31
C GLY A 95 -15.13 -18.01 -21.58
N ALA A 96 -15.93 -17.32 -20.78
CA ALA A 96 -15.47 -16.18 -19.98
C ALA A 96 -14.38 -16.59 -18.97
N VAL A 97 -14.59 -17.68 -18.23
CA VAL A 97 -13.63 -18.17 -17.23
C VAL A 97 -12.33 -18.60 -17.90
N LEU A 98 -12.39 -19.48 -18.91
CA LEU A 98 -11.19 -20.02 -19.55
C LEU A 98 -10.38 -18.95 -20.29
N LEU A 99 -11.04 -18.06 -21.04
CA LEU A 99 -10.36 -17.14 -21.94
C LEU A 99 -10.03 -15.81 -21.29
N LEU A 100 -10.97 -15.27 -20.50
CA LEU A 100 -10.82 -13.93 -19.95
C LEU A 100 -10.21 -13.98 -18.57
N LEU A 101 -10.50 -14.99 -17.74
CA LEU A 101 -9.99 -15.06 -16.36
C LEU A 101 -8.71 -15.89 -16.22
N VAL A 102 -8.68 -17.14 -16.72
CA VAL A 102 -7.52 -18.04 -16.51
C VAL A 102 -6.26 -17.51 -17.20
N LEU A 103 -6.37 -17.02 -18.43
CA LEU A 103 -5.21 -16.54 -19.19
C LEU A 103 -4.45 -15.41 -18.47
N PRO A 104 -5.07 -14.29 -18.05
CA PRO A 104 -4.36 -13.26 -17.31
C PRO A 104 -4.01 -13.66 -15.87
N LEU A 105 -4.70 -14.66 -15.27
CA LEU A 105 -4.25 -15.22 -13.98
C LEU A 105 -2.91 -15.95 -14.10
N LEU A 106 -2.64 -16.61 -15.23
CA LEU A 106 -1.31 -17.17 -15.50
C LEU A 106 -0.26 -16.06 -15.63
N GLY A 107 -0.61 -14.96 -16.29
CA GLY A 107 0.24 -13.76 -16.36
C GLY A 107 0.51 -13.16 -14.98
N GLN A 108 -0.54 -13.02 -14.17
CA GLN A 108 -0.45 -12.56 -12.78
C GLN A 108 0.44 -13.48 -11.94
N PHE A 109 0.29 -14.80 -12.06
CA PHE A 109 1.14 -15.77 -11.37
C PHE A 109 2.61 -15.57 -11.76
N ALA A 110 2.92 -15.48 -13.05
CA ALA A 110 4.29 -15.23 -13.53
C ALA A 110 4.84 -13.91 -12.98
N GLY A 111 4.04 -12.84 -12.98
CA GLY A 111 4.40 -11.55 -12.39
C GLY A 111 4.72 -11.66 -10.89
N LEU A 112 3.84 -12.30 -10.11
CA LEU A 112 4.02 -12.48 -8.67
C LEU A 112 5.27 -13.32 -8.36
N SER A 113 5.48 -14.42 -9.09
CA SER A 113 6.67 -15.26 -8.95
C SER A 113 7.95 -14.48 -9.30
N ALA A 114 7.91 -13.61 -10.31
CA ALA A 114 9.04 -12.78 -10.69
C ALA A 114 9.36 -11.67 -9.65
N HIS A 115 8.46 -11.40 -8.70
CA HIS A 115 8.72 -10.54 -7.55
C HIS A 115 9.16 -11.34 -6.31
N ALA A 116 9.43 -12.65 -6.45
CA ALA A 116 9.76 -13.54 -5.34
C ALA A 116 8.73 -13.51 -4.20
N VAL A 117 7.45 -13.31 -4.53
CA VAL A 117 6.35 -13.46 -3.58
C VAL A 117 6.35 -14.88 -3.02
N ALA A 118 6.29 -15.01 -1.70
CA ALA A 118 6.33 -16.31 -1.04
C ALA A 118 5.23 -17.24 -1.57
N ALA A 119 5.57 -18.51 -1.82
CA ALA A 119 4.64 -19.48 -2.41
C ALA A 119 3.34 -19.64 -1.62
N GLY A 120 3.39 -19.50 -0.29
CA GLY A 120 2.22 -19.53 0.58
C GLY A 120 1.26 -18.33 0.44
N GLU A 121 1.72 -17.22 -0.15
CA GLU A 121 0.91 -16.01 -0.38
C GLU A 121 0.30 -15.95 -1.78
N LEU A 122 0.86 -16.73 -2.73
CA LEU A 122 0.39 -16.76 -4.12
C LEU A 122 -1.11 -17.11 -4.26
N PRO A 123 -1.66 -18.15 -3.60
CA PRO A 123 -3.08 -18.48 -3.75
C PRO A 123 -4.00 -17.35 -3.29
N THR A 124 -3.65 -16.66 -2.21
CA THR A 124 -4.44 -15.54 -1.66
C THR A 124 -4.41 -14.35 -2.61
N LEU A 125 -3.24 -13.98 -3.14
CA LEU A 125 -3.10 -12.87 -4.08
C LEU A 125 -3.75 -13.16 -5.44
N LEU A 126 -3.63 -14.39 -5.94
CA LEU A 126 -4.32 -14.84 -7.14
C LEU A 126 -5.83 -14.87 -6.95
N GLY A 127 -6.31 -15.39 -5.81
CA GLY A 127 -7.72 -15.41 -5.46
C GLY A 127 -8.31 -14.00 -5.37
N ARG A 128 -7.60 -13.07 -4.71
CA ARG A 128 -7.98 -11.65 -4.67
C ARG A 128 -8.05 -11.05 -6.07
N SER A 129 -7.04 -11.30 -6.90
CA SER A 129 -6.99 -10.79 -8.27
C SER A 129 -8.13 -11.36 -9.13
N ALA A 130 -8.40 -12.66 -8.99
CA ALA A 130 -9.48 -13.34 -9.70
C ALA A 130 -10.86 -12.78 -9.30
N LEU A 131 -11.07 -12.50 -8.01
CA LEU A 131 -12.32 -11.94 -7.50
C LEU A 131 -12.52 -10.50 -7.95
N VAL A 132 -11.51 -9.64 -7.82
CA VAL A 132 -11.60 -8.23 -8.25
C VAL A 132 -11.81 -8.14 -9.75
N TYR A 133 -11.02 -8.87 -10.53
CA TYR A 133 -11.19 -8.88 -11.98
C TYR A 133 -12.51 -9.54 -12.41
N GLY A 134 -12.89 -10.64 -11.76
CA GLY A 134 -14.17 -11.32 -11.94
C GLY A 134 -15.37 -10.43 -11.63
N ALA A 135 -15.27 -9.51 -10.66
CA ALA A 135 -16.30 -8.52 -10.37
C ALA A 135 -16.48 -7.52 -11.52
N TRP A 136 -15.39 -7.03 -12.11
CA TRP A 136 -15.43 -6.18 -13.31
C TRP A 136 -16.05 -6.91 -14.50
N LEU A 137 -15.65 -8.15 -14.74
CA LEU A 137 -16.26 -9.00 -15.77
C LEU A 137 -17.74 -9.28 -15.47
N GLY A 138 -18.10 -9.56 -14.22
CA GLY A 138 -19.47 -9.75 -13.78
C GLY A 138 -20.34 -8.52 -14.06
N LEU A 139 -19.84 -7.32 -13.73
CA LEU A 139 -20.51 -6.07 -14.06
C LEU A 139 -20.75 -5.93 -15.57
N ALA A 140 -19.73 -6.18 -16.39
CA ALA A 140 -19.89 -6.19 -17.85
C ALA A 140 -20.93 -7.22 -18.31
N ALA A 141 -20.93 -8.42 -17.73
CA ALA A 141 -21.87 -9.47 -18.08
C ALA A 141 -23.32 -9.10 -17.78
N VAL A 142 -23.57 -8.46 -16.63
CA VAL A 142 -24.89 -7.94 -16.25
C VAL A 142 -25.36 -6.89 -17.26
N ILE A 143 -24.53 -5.88 -17.54
CA ILE A 143 -24.88 -4.82 -18.49
C ILE A 143 -25.13 -5.43 -19.88
N ALA A 144 -24.27 -6.34 -20.34
CA ALA A 144 -24.40 -7.01 -21.62
C ALA A 144 -25.67 -7.87 -21.73
N ALA A 145 -26.10 -8.52 -20.64
CA ALA A 145 -27.32 -9.31 -20.59
C ALA A 145 -28.60 -8.44 -20.58
N LEU A 146 -28.50 -7.19 -20.09
CA LEU A 146 -29.61 -6.23 -20.03
C LEU A 146 -29.69 -5.33 -21.27
N THR A 147 -28.65 -5.28 -22.10
CA THR A 147 -28.57 -4.42 -23.29
C THR A 147 -28.69 -5.22 -24.59
N PRO A 148 -29.35 -4.68 -25.63
CA PRO A 148 -29.54 -5.39 -26.89
C PRO A 148 -28.32 -5.36 -27.83
N ASP A 149 -27.45 -4.36 -27.69
CA ASP A 149 -26.33 -4.08 -28.59
C ASP A 149 -25.12 -3.44 -27.89
N LEU A 150 -24.01 -3.34 -28.60
CA LEU A 150 -22.74 -2.88 -28.04
C LEU A 150 -22.71 -1.36 -27.77
N ARG A 151 -23.50 -0.56 -28.51
CA ARG A 151 -23.57 0.90 -28.30
C ARG A 151 -24.28 1.20 -27.00
N THR A 152 -25.44 0.58 -26.78
CA THR A 152 -26.19 0.70 -25.52
C THR A 152 -25.36 0.16 -24.35
N PHE A 153 -24.67 -0.97 -24.53
CA PHE A 153 -23.70 -1.47 -23.55
C PHE A 153 -22.62 -0.43 -23.19
N ALA A 154 -21.96 0.18 -24.17
CA ALA A 154 -20.88 1.15 -23.93
C ALA A 154 -21.37 2.40 -23.19
N VAL A 155 -22.54 2.93 -23.57
CA VAL A 155 -23.15 4.09 -22.88
C VAL A 155 -23.51 3.72 -21.44
N THR A 156 -24.19 2.58 -21.23
CA THR A 156 -24.56 2.14 -19.87
C THR A 156 -23.32 1.89 -19.01
N LEU A 157 -22.29 1.25 -19.55
CA LEU A 157 -21.03 1.01 -18.85
C LEU A 157 -20.37 2.33 -18.42
N THR A 158 -20.30 3.30 -19.32
CA THR A 158 -19.73 4.63 -19.04
C THR A 158 -20.51 5.34 -17.93
N LEU A 159 -21.84 5.34 -18.01
CA LEU A 159 -22.70 5.95 -16.98
C LEU A 159 -22.58 5.25 -15.63
N VAL A 160 -22.47 3.92 -15.60
CA VAL A 160 -22.29 3.15 -14.36
C VAL A 160 -20.93 3.45 -13.71
N ILE A 161 -19.85 3.50 -14.49
CA ILE A 161 -18.52 3.86 -13.97
C ILE A 161 -18.55 5.29 -13.43
N LEU A 162 -19.05 6.26 -14.20
CA LEU A 162 -19.11 7.66 -13.79
C LEU A 162 -20.00 7.84 -12.55
N GLY A 163 -21.21 7.30 -12.56
CA GLY A 163 -22.13 7.36 -11.43
C GLY A 163 -21.58 6.68 -10.19
N GLY A 164 -20.87 5.57 -10.34
CA GLY A 164 -20.18 4.89 -9.23
C GLY A 164 -19.05 5.73 -8.62
N THR A 165 -18.20 6.34 -9.47
CA THR A 165 -17.11 7.21 -9.00
C THR A 165 -17.63 8.46 -8.27
N ILE A 166 -18.65 9.13 -8.81
CA ILE A 166 -19.30 10.28 -8.16
C ILE A 166 -19.91 9.85 -6.84
N SER A 167 -20.61 8.71 -6.82
CA SER A 167 -21.26 8.18 -5.61
C SER A 167 -20.22 7.89 -4.52
N MET A 168 -19.07 7.27 -4.85
CA MET A 168 -17.99 7.03 -3.89
C MET A 168 -17.39 8.33 -3.35
N GLN A 169 -17.18 9.35 -4.18
CA GLN A 169 -16.67 10.64 -3.72
C GLN A 169 -17.66 11.38 -2.82
N VAL A 170 -18.94 11.42 -3.19
CA VAL A 170 -20.00 12.05 -2.39
C VAL A 170 -20.18 11.32 -1.06
N VAL A 171 -20.24 9.99 -1.07
CA VAL A 171 -20.33 9.18 0.16
C VAL A 171 -19.10 9.37 1.03
N GLY A 172 -17.90 9.42 0.44
CA GLY A 172 -16.66 9.72 1.17
C GLY A 172 -16.67 11.10 1.83
N ALA A 173 -17.14 12.12 1.10
CA ALA A 173 -17.26 13.48 1.62
C ALA A 173 -18.33 13.61 2.72
N LEU A 174 -19.47 12.94 2.57
CA LEU A 174 -20.57 12.97 3.55
C LEU A 174 -20.24 12.20 4.84
N LEU A 175 -19.36 11.20 4.77
CA LEU A 175 -19.03 10.36 5.92
C LEU A 175 -17.88 10.90 6.79
N ASP A 176 -17.49 12.16 6.56
CA ASP A 176 -16.61 13.04 7.34
C ASP A 176 -15.24 12.50 7.78
N SER A 177 -14.23 13.32 7.52
CA SER A 177 -12.78 13.06 7.38
C SER A 177 -12.00 12.70 8.64
N ASN A 178 -12.62 12.57 9.80
CA ASN A 178 -11.91 12.48 11.08
C ASN A 178 -11.91 11.09 11.72
N SER A 179 -12.65 10.14 11.15
CA SER A 179 -12.60 8.76 11.59
C SER A 179 -11.73 7.97 10.63
N ALA A 180 -10.55 7.56 11.08
CA ALA A 180 -9.72 6.55 10.41
C ALA A 180 -10.55 5.25 10.27
N SER A 181 -11.36 5.23 9.22
CA SER A 181 -12.39 4.23 9.02
C SER A 181 -11.69 2.96 8.57
N ALA A 182 -11.94 1.85 9.26
CA ALA A 182 -11.50 0.56 8.76
C ALA A 182 -12.08 0.37 7.36
N SER A 183 -11.20 0.15 6.39
CA SER A 183 -11.64 -0.28 5.07
C SER A 183 -12.34 -1.64 5.24
N PRO A 184 -13.56 -1.82 4.73
CA PRO A 184 -14.22 -3.13 4.74
C PRO A 184 -13.30 -4.18 4.11
N ASP A 185 -13.47 -5.46 4.50
CA ASP A 185 -12.66 -6.55 3.96
C ASP A 185 -12.64 -6.46 2.42
N PRO A 186 -11.45 -6.24 1.81
CA PRO A 186 -11.34 -6.01 0.39
C PRO A 186 -11.81 -7.20 -0.47
N LEU A 187 -12.05 -8.38 0.12
CA LEU A 187 -12.49 -9.59 -0.59
C LEU A 187 -14.00 -9.81 -0.59
N LEU A 188 -14.70 -9.45 0.49
CA LEU A 188 -16.16 -9.67 0.60
C LEU A 188 -16.88 -8.97 -0.56
N TRP A 189 -16.43 -7.75 -0.85
CA TRP A 189 -17.05 -6.90 -1.85
C TRP A 189 -17.01 -7.47 -3.27
N PRO A 190 -15.83 -7.73 -3.86
CA PRO A 190 -15.76 -8.33 -5.19
C PRO A 190 -16.49 -9.66 -5.29
N ALA A 191 -16.47 -10.47 -4.22
CA ALA A 191 -17.18 -11.75 -4.19
C ALA A 191 -18.70 -11.57 -4.32
N LEU A 192 -19.30 -10.62 -3.59
CA LEU A 192 -20.72 -10.31 -3.68
C LEU A 192 -21.11 -9.80 -5.08
N VAL A 193 -20.30 -8.91 -5.65
CA VAL A 193 -20.53 -8.38 -7.01
C VAL A 193 -20.46 -9.49 -8.05
N ALA A 194 -19.41 -10.32 -8.01
CA ALA A 194 -19.23 -11.42 -8.96
C ALA A 194 -20.34 -12.48 -8.83
N GLY A 195 -20.70 -12.86 -7.61
CA GLY A 195 -21.78 -13.83 -7.34
C GLY A 195 -23.15 -13.31 -7.76
N GLY A 196 -23.47 -12.06 -7.41
CA GLY A 196 -24.72 -11.39 -7.79
C GLY A 196 -24.85 -11.23 -9.31
N ALA A 197 -23.75 -10.90 -9.99
CA ALA A 197 -23.71 -10.82 -11.44
C ALA A 197 -24.00 -12.18 -12.11
N LEU A 198 -23.34 -13.25 -11.64
CA LEU A 198 -23.56 -14.60 -12.18
C LEU A 198 -25.02 -15.04 -12.00
N PHE A 199 -25.60 -14.79 -10.82
CA PHE A 199 -27.01 -15.06 -10.53
C PHE A 199 -27.94 -14.30 -11.48
N LEU A 200 -27.70 -13.00 -11.70
CA LEU A 200 -28.53 -12.17 -12.57
C LEU A 200 -28.46 -12.63 -14.03
N VAL A 201 -27.26 -12.92 -14.54
CA VAL A 201 -27.10 -13.43 -15.91
C VAL A 201 -27.82 -14.78 -16.06
N ALA A 202 -27.65 -15.70 -15.10
CA ALA A 202 -28.37 -16.98 -15.10
C ALA A 202 -29.89 -16.78 -15.09
N HIS A 203 -30.39 -15.83 -14.28
CA HIS A 203 -31.79 -15.45 -14.24
C HIS A 203 -32.28 -14.95 -15.61
N GLN A 204 -31.53 -14.07 -16.27
CA GLN A 204 -31.88 -13.54 -17.59
C GLN A 204 -31.92 -14.62 -18.68
N TYR A 205 -30.97 -15.55 -18.70
CA TYR A 205 -31.02 -16.69 -19.63
C TYR A 205 -32.21 -17.63 -19.36
N ARG A 206 -32.69 -17.68 -18.12
CA ARG A 206 -33.85 -18.51 -17.74
C ARG A 206 -35.18 -17.85 -18.09
N THR A 207 -35.39 -16.60 -17.65
CA THR A 207 -36.70 -15.93 -17.65
C THR A 207 -36.89 -14.95 -18.80
N ARG A 208 -35.82 -14.32 -19.30
CA ARG A 208 -35.85 -13.21 -20.27
C ARG A 208 -36.70 -12.01 -19.80
N ASP A 209 -36.96 -11.88 -18.50
CA ASP A 209 -37.74 -10.77 -17.94
C ASP A 209 -36.81 -9.58 -17.63
N LEU A 210 -36.78 -8.61 -18.54
CA LEU A 210 -35.95 -7.42 -18.42
C LEU A 210 -36.33 -6.58 -17.19
N ARG A 211 -37.64 -6.45 -16.89
CA ARG A 211 -38.11 -5.60 -15.78
C ARG A 211 -37.61 -6.14 -14.45
N ARG A 212 -37.77 -7.45 -14.22
CA ARG A 212 -37.25 -8.09 -13.00
C ARG A 212 -35.72 -8.05 -12.95
N GLY A 213 -35.04 -8.21 -14.09
CA GLY A 213 -33.59 -8.06 -14.19
C GLY A 213 -33.07 -6.72 -13.71
N ILE A 214 -33.70 -5.63 -14.17
CA ILE A 214 -33.33 -4.26 -13.79
C ILE A 214 -33.50 -4.06 -12.27
N TRP A 215 -34.60 -4.54 -11.68
CA TRP A 215 -34.81 -4.44 -10.24
C TRP A 215 -33.78 -5.23 -9.44
N ILE A 216 -33.43 -6.45 -9.86
CA ILE A 216 -32.39 -7.25 -9.21
C ILE A 216 -31.03 -6.54 -9.33
N ALA A 217 -30.70 -5.97 -10.50
CA ALA A 217 -29.46 -5.21 -10.70
C ALA A 217 -29.40 -3.97 -9.79
N ALA A 218 -30.51 -3.22 -9.70
CA ALA A 218 -30.61 -2.04 -8.85
C ALA A 218 -30.45 -2.39 -7.37
N LEU A 219 -31.12 -3.44 -6.89
CA LEU A 219 -30.98 -3.92 -5.51
C LEU A 219 -29.56 -4.39 -5.21
N LEU A 220 -28.93 -5.11 -6.15
CA LEU A 220 -27.54 -5.52 -6.01
C LEU A 220 -26.63 -4.29 -5.92
N GLY A 221 -26.83 -3.28 -6.78
CA GLY A 221 -26.08 -2.02 -6.79
C GLY A 221 -26.24 -1.21 -5.50
N VAL A 222 -27.43 -1.18 -4.91
CA VAL A 222 -27.67 -0.52 -3.61
C VAL A 222 -27.02 -1.30 -2.47
N ALA A 223 -27.19 -2.63 -2.42
CA ALA A 223 -26.52 -3.46 -1.42
C ALA A 223 -25.00 -3.27 -1.50
N VAL A 224 -24.49 -3.17 -2.73
CA VAL A 224 -23.14 -2.81 -3.07
C VAL A 224 -22.79 -1.44 -2.42
N LEU A 225 -23.49 -0.35 -2.71
CA LEU A 225 -23.12 0.95 -2.13
C LEU A 225 -23.24 1.03 -0.59
N VAL A 226 -24.17 0.28 0.03
CA VAL A 226 -24.50 0.40 1.46
C VAL A 226 -23.67 -0.53 2.36
N LEU A 227 -23.38 -1.76 1.93
CA LEU A 227 -22.66 -2.75 2.76
C LEU A 227 -21.28 -2.25 3.24
N PRO A 228 -20.45 -1.57 2.44
CA PRO A 228 -19.17 -0.99 2.88
C PRO A 228 -19.32 0.01 4.03
N VAL A 229 -20.42 0.78 4.03
CA VAL A 229 -20.72 1.76 5.09
C VAL A 229 -21.19 1.06 6.36
N ALA A 230 -21.98 0.00 6.23
CA ALA A 230 -22.47 -0.78 7.36
C ALA A 230 -21.41 -1.73 7.96
N ALA A 231 -20.48 -2.23 7.15
CA ALA A 231 -19.44 -3.19 7.54
C ALA A 231 -18.17 -2.53 8.13
N ARG A 232 -18.26 -1.26 8.54
CA ARG A 232 -17.23 -0.55 9.30
C ARG A 232 -17.04 -1.22 10.68
N SER A 233 -16.31 -2.32 10.69
CA SER A 233 -15.79 -2.91 11.91
C SER A 233 -14.67 -2.03 12.44
N SER A 234 -14.55 -1.85 13.75
CA SER A 234 -13.37 -1.21 14.33
C SER A 234 -12.15 -1.93 13.78
N ALA A 235 -11.21 -1.19 13.16
CA ALA A 235 -10.00 -1.80 12.62
C ALA A 235 -9.43 -2.71 13.71
N PRO A 236 -9.20 -4.01 13.45
CA PRO A 236 -8.62 -4.87 14.46
C PRO A 236 -7.34 -4.18 14.89
N SER A 237 -7.30 -3.76 16.16
CA SER A 237 -6.10 -3.20 16.75
C SER A 237 -5.02 -4.23 16.45
N VAL A 238 -4.11 -3.95 15.52
CA VAL A 238 -3.03 -4.87 15.20
C VAL A 238 -2.23 -4.97 16.48
N HIS A 239 -2.53 -6.02 17.26
CA HIS A 239 -1.77 -6.30 18.45
C HIS A 239 -0.41 -6.70 17.89
N PRO A 240 0.66 -5.95 18.18
CA PRO A 240 1.98 -6.32 17.73
C PRO A 240 2.17 -7.78 18.14
N ALA A 241 2.67 -8.61 17.21
CA ALA A 241 2.93 -10.01 17.50
C ALA A 241 3.68 -10.07 18.84
N SER A 242 3.08 -10.70 19.83
CA SER A 242 3.53 -10.71 21.23
C SER A 242 4.76 -11.60 21.39
N GLY A 243 5.80 -11.32 20.62
CA GLY A 243 7.14 -11.78 20.90
C GLY A 243 7.61 -11.07 22.16
N SER A 244 7.91 -11.84 23.20
CA SER A 244 8.62 -11.33 24.37
C SER A 244 9.86 -10.59 23.89
N VAL A 245 10.04 -9.34 24.34
CA VAL A 245 11.26 -8.57 24.13
C VAL A 245 12.44 -9.46 24.51
N PRO A 246 13.38 -9.77 23.60
CA PRO A 246 14.56 -10.57 23.93
C PRO A 246 15.22 -10.06 25.21
N ASP A 247 15.56 -10.94 26.15
CA ASP A 247 16.20 -10.59 27.43
C ASP A 247 17.52 -9.80 27.24
N SER A 248 18.13 -9.92 26.06
CA SER A 248 19.32 -9.17 25.63
C SER A 248 19.07 -7.67 25.44
N LEU A 249 17.81 -7.23 25.29
CA LEU A 249 17.47 -5.82 25.26
C LEU A 249 17.43 -5.31 26.70
N ARG A 250 18.54 -4.69 27.11
CA ARG A 250 18.70 -3.96 28.37
C ARG A 250 17.47 -3.08 28.65
N PRO A 251 17.13 -2.80 29.92
CA PRO A 251 16.01 -1.93 30.25
C PRO A 251 16.23 -0.54 29.64
N VAL A 252 15.60 -0.30 28.49
CA VAL A 252 15.55 0.99 27.85
C VAL A 252 14.56 1.84 28.64
N THR A 253 14.99 3.00 29.13
CA THR A 253 14.12 3.89 29.88
C THR A 253 13.69 5.03 28.98
N LEU A 254 12.40 5.05 28.66
CA LEU A 254 11.76 6.13 27.90
C LEU A 254 11.14 7.12 28.89
N SER A 255 11.55 8.38 28.86
CA SER A 255 11.12 9.43 29.80
C SER A 255 10.62 10.67 29.08
N LEU A 256 9.73 11.43 29.73
CA LEU A 256 9.30 12.74 29.23
C LEU A 256 10.23 13.81 29.79
N ARG A 257 11.06 14.39 28.93
CA ARG A 257 12.12 15.33 29.33
C ARG A 257 11.60 16.74 29.54
N ASP A 258 10.79 17.23 28.61
CA ASP A 258 10.23 18.58 28.66
C ASP A 258 8.83 18.65 28.03
N VAL A 259 8.04 19.59 28.55
CA VAL A 259 6.76 19.99 27.99
C VAL A 259 6.86 21.48 27.68
N ARG A 260 6.84 21.85 26.40
CA ARG A 260 6.90 23.25 25.96
C ARG A 260 5.56 23.64 25.35
N PHE A 261 5.03 24.79 25.70
CA PHE A 261 3.80 25.28 25.06
C PHE A 261 4.18 26.24 23.94
N GLU A 262 3.71 25.97 22.72
CA GLU A 262 3.85 26.89 21.60
C GLU A 262 2.77 27.99 21.64
N ARG A 263 2.80 28.92 20.67
CA ARG A 263 1.71 29.87 20.49
C ARG A 263 0.42 29.11 20.14
N GLY A 264 -0.69 29.51 20.74
CA GLY A 264 -1.95 28.78 20.64
C GLY A 264 -1.99 27.56 21.54
N ASN A 265 -2.84 26.59 21.22
CA ASN A 265 -3.24 25.49 22.10
C ASN A 265 -2.32 24.26 22.06
N ARG A 266 -1.16 24.37 21.39
CA ARG A 266 -0.26 23.26 21.14
C ARG A 266 0.78 23.09 22.25
N ALA A 267 0.99 21.86 22.69
CA ALA A 267 2.08 21.47 23.58
C ALA A 267 3.05 20.52 22.84
N MET A 268 4.34 20.80 22.94
CA MET A 268 5.42 19.91 22.51
C MET A 268 5.92 19.08 23.68
N LEU A 269 5.90 17.77 23.50
CA LEU A 269 6.36 16.75 24.44
C LEU A 269 7.72 16.24 23.97
N GLY A 270 8.79 16.53 24.69
CA GLY A 270 10.11 15.97 24.40
C GLY A 270 10.26 14.58 25.01
N LEU A 271 10.28 13.56 24.16
CA LEU A 271 10.54 12.18 24.54
C LEU A 271 12.05 11.94 24.54
N HIS A 272 12.55 11.40 25.64
CA HIS A 272 13.96 11.05 25.82
C HIS A 272 14.12 9.57 26.10
N LEU A 273 14.89 8.91 25.25
CA LEU A 273 15.15 7.47 25.35
C LEU A 273 16.59 7.26 25.84
N SER A 274 16.76 6.51 26.92
CA SER A 274 18.05 6.23 27.55
C SER A 274 18.30 4.71 27.68
N GLY A 275 19.58 4.32 27.72
CA GLY A 275 19.96 2.91 27.72
C GLY A 275 19.80 2.21 26.35
N ILE A 276 19.69 2.98 25.28
CA ILE A 276 19.54 2.48 23.91
C ILE A 276 20.82 1.83 23.38
N SER A 277 20.67 0.80 22.55
CA SER A 277 21.76 0.37 21.67
C SER A 277 21.73 1.21 20.40
N ALA A 278 22.89 1.73 19.97
CA ALA A 278 23.00 2.42 18.70
C ALA A 278 22.63 1.52 17.50
N SER A 279 22.74 0.19 17.64
CA SER A 279 22.46 -0.75 16.55
C SER A 279 20.97 -1.07 16.33
N HIS A 280 20.09 -0.58 17.20
CA HIS A 280 18.65 -0.86 17.14
C HIS A 280 17.88 0.42 16.84
N GLN A 281 16.81 0.29 16.07
CA GLN A 281 15.81 1.34 15.89
C GLN A 281 14.73 1.17 16.94
N TYR A 282 14.32 2.27 17.55
CA TYR A 282 13.26 2.32 18.54
C TYR A 282 12.11 3.18 18.02
N LEU A 283 10.94 2.57 17.87
CA LEU A 283 9.73 3.23 17.40
C LEU A 283 8.67 3.19 18.51
N LEU A 284 8.03 4.32 18.78
CA LEU A 284 6.83 4.36 19.61
C LEU A 284 5.60 4.27 18.70
N VAL A 285 4.95 3.11 18.67
CA VAL A 285 3.81 2.78 17.82
C VAL A 285 2.49 3.07 18.53
N SER A 286 1.56 3.68 17.80
CA SER A 286 0.22 4.10 18.23
C SER A 286 0.23 4.87 19.55
N PRO A 287 1.05 5.93 19.68
CA PRO A 287 1.12 6.71 20.90
C PRO A 287 -0.19 7.47 21.15
N VAL A 288 -0.66 7.45 22.40
CA VAL A 288 -1.85 8.16 22.85
C VAL A 288 -1.51 8.92 24.12
N VAL A 289 -1.90 10.19 24.19
CA VAL A 289 -1.70 10.98 25.39
C VAL A 289 -3.00 11.00 26.20
N HIS A 290 -2.92 10.54 27.44
CA HIS A 290 -3.97 10.68 28.43
C HIS A 290 -3.65 11.84 29.36
N ILE A 291 -4.62 12.70 29.55
CA ILE A 291 -4.56 13.82 30.49
C ILE A 291 -5.49 13.49 31.64
N GLN A 292 -4.97 13.42 32.85
CA GLN A 292 -5.80 13.26 34.05
C GLN A 292 -6.12 14.65 34.59
N MET A 293 -7.38 15.06 34.49
CA MET A 293 -7.83 16.37 34.94
C MET A 293 -7.97 16.41 36.48
N PRO A 294 -7.94 17.60 37.11
CA PRO A 294 -8.05 17.73 38.56
C PRO A 294 -9.35 17.18 39.17
N ASP A 295 -10.41 17.07 38.36
CA ASP A 295 -11.69 16.47 38.74
C ASP A 295 -11.68 14.93 38.71
N GLY A 296 -10.55 14.32 38.35
CA GLY A 296 -10.35 12.88 38.23
C GLY A 296 -10.75 12.31 36.86
N SER A 297 -11.31 13.11 35.94
CA SER A 297 -11.60 12.67 34.58
C SER A 297 -10.30 12.40 33.80
N SER A 298 -10.33 11.43 32.88
CA SER A 298 -9.23 11.19 31.96
C SER A 298 -9.68 11.45 30.54
N GLU A 299 -9.00 12.36 29.86
CA GLU A 299 -9.27 12.70 28.47
C GLU A 299 -8.16 12.16 27.57
N ARG A 300 -8.56 11.54 26.46
CA ARG A 300 -7.66 11.05 25.42
C ARG A 300 -7.39 12.16 24.42
N VAL A 301 -6.12 12.46 24.20
CA VAL A 301 -5.64 13.42 23.20
C VAL A 301 -4.79 12.68 22.17
N GLU A 302 -5.12 12.87 20.90
CA GLU A 302 -4.38 12.30 19.78
C GLU A 302 -3.17 13.17 19.43
N ILE A 303 -2.07 12.52 19.06
CA ILE A 303 -0.85 13.19 18.64
C ILE A 303 -1.03 13.65 17.19
N GLN A 304 -0.82 14.95 16.95
CA GLN A 304 -1.08 15.53 15.63
C GLN A 304 0.13 15.48 14.71
N SER A 305 1.35 15.67 15.23
CA SER A 305 2.57 15.59 14.43
C SER A 305 3.84 15.35 15.24
N VAL A 306 4.82 14.68 14.64
CA VAL A 306 6.19 14.64 15.15
C VAL A 306 6.91 15.88 14.64
N GLY A 307 7.44 16.69 15.55
CA GLY A 307 8.08 17.97 15.24
C GLY A 307 9.43 17.81 14.55
N SER A 308 9.46 17.31 13.31
CA SER A 308 10.48 17.73 12.36
C SER A 308 9.94 18.97 11.67
N SER A 309 10.64 20.09 11.80
CA SER A 309 10.32 21.35 11.11
C SER A 309 9.96 21.09 9.65
N GLU A 310 8.67 21.14 9.35
CA GLU A 310 8.14 20.95 8.01
C GLU A 310 8.44 22.22 7.22
N ARG A 311 9.67 22.34 6.71
CA ARG A 311 9.99 23.32 5.68
C ARG A 311 9.59 22.69 4.35
N VAL A 312 8.32 22.83 4.00
CA VAL A 312 7.83 22.55 2.65
C VAL A 312 8.36 23.66 1.76
N GLU A 313 9.55 23.47 1.18
CA GLU A 313 10.06 24.35 0.14
C GLU A 313 9.43 23.93 -1.18
N ILE A 314 8.39 24.65 -1.59
CA ILE A 314 7.77 24.51 -2.90
C ILE A 314 8.71 25.16 -3.91
N GLN A 315 9.56 24.38 -4.59
CA GLN A 315 10.23 24.86 -5.79
C GLN A 315 9.25 24.84 -6.95
N SER A 316 8.71 26.02 -7.27
CA SER A 316 7.97 26.29 -8.50
C SER A 316 8.91 26.17 -9.70
N VAL A 317 8.83 25.08 -10.46
CA VAL A 317 9.42 24.98 -11.80
C VAL A 317 8.29 24.85 -12.81
N GLY A 318 7.93 25.96 -13.47
CA GLY A 318 6.99 25.94 -14.60
C GLY A 318 5.53 25.70 -14.21
N SER A 319 4.61 26.20 -15.03
CA SER A 319 3.18 26.28 -14.72
C SER A 319 2.54 24.91 -14.47
N SER A 320 1.98 24.76 -13.26
CA SER A 320 1.14 23.68 -12.74
C SER A 320 1.83 22.41 -12.24
N GLU A 321 2.12 22.38 -10.93
CA GLU A 321 1.86 21.20 -10.08
C GLU A 321 1.84 21.65 -8.60
N GLN A 322 0.66 21.60 -7.97
CA GLN A 322 0.53 21.68 -6.51
C GLN A 322 0.53 20.27 -5.96
N VAL A 323 1.66 19.83 -5.40
CA VAL A 323 1.71 18.60 -4.61
C VAL A 323 1.26 18.92 -3.19
N VAL A 324 -0.03 18.70 -2.90
CA VAL A 324 -0.53 18.71 -1.53
C VAL A 324 -0.13 17.39 -0.88
N ILE A 325 1.00 17.38 -0.19
CA ILE A 325 1.35 16.28 0.70
C ILE A 325 0.51 16.46 1.97
N GLN A 326 -0.66 15.82 2.03
CA GLN A 326 -1.31 15.62 3.32
C GLN A 326 -0.43 14.67 4.13
N SER A 327 0.29 15.23 5.10
CA SER A 327 0.98 14.44 6.14
C SER A 327 -0.07 13.70 6.95
N VAL A 328 -0.40 12.48 6.53
CA VAL A 328 -1.13 11.53 7.38
C VAL A 328 -0.25 11.32 8.61
N ALA A 329 -0.76 11.62 9.81
CA ALA A 329 -0.01 11.41 11.04
C ALA A 329 0.55 9.98 11.05
N ASP A 330 1.87 9.85 11.03
CA ASP A 330 2.50 8.54 11.06
C ASP A 330 2.09 7.84 12.35
N PRO A 331 1.66 6.57 12.30
CA PRO A 331 1.23 5.84 13.49
C PRO A 331 2.41 5.48 14.41
N TYR A 332 3.60 6.05 14.17
CA TYR A 332 4.81 5.76 14.91
C TYR A 332 5.66 7.03 15.09
N ILE A 333 6.47 7.03 16.15
CA ILE A 333 7.45 8.08 16.43
C ILE A 333 8.82 7.42 16.51
N GLU A 334 9.74 7.85 15.64
CA GLU A 334 11.12 7.40 15.68
C GLU A 334 11.87 8.09 16.84
N LEU A 335 12.37 7.29 17.79
CA LEU A 335 12.97 7.79 19.03
C LEU A 335 14.49 7.93 18.95
N ASN A 336 15.13 7.35 17.93
CA ASN A 336 16.58 7.44 17.72
C ASN A 336 16.96 7.39 16.24
N ALA A 337 18.19 7.77 15.90
CA ALA A 337 18.80 7.57 14.58
C ALA A 337 19.78 6.40 14.73
N PRO A 338 19.40 5.17 14.34
CA PRO A 338 20.22 4.02 14.59
C PRO A 338 21.45 3.98 13.66
N ILE A 339 22.55 3.46 14.18
CA ILE A 339 23.77 3.16 13.43
C ILE A 339 23.63 1.81 12.79
N LEU A 340 23.84 1.78 11.48
CA LEU A 340 23.88 0.56 10.72
C LEU A 340 25.19 -0.20 11.02
N ARG A 341 25.11 -1.45 11.48
CA ARG A 341 26.29 -2.30 11.68
C ARG A 341 26.46 -3.22 10.48
N LEU A 342 27.47 -2.97 9.64
CA LEU A 342 27.70 -3.71 8.39
C LEU A 342 28.74 -4.85 8.49
N GLY A 343 29.06 -5.31 9.70
CA GLY A 343 30.06 -6.36 9.93
C GLY A 343 31.37 -5.81 10.52
N GLU A 344 32.26 -6.71 10.93
CA GLU A 344 33.55 -6.34 11.51
C GLU A 344 34.48 -5.76 10.44
N GLY A 345 35.19 -4.67 10.77
CA GLY A 345 36.25 -4.12 9.94
C GLY A 345 35.85 -3.05 8.91
N LEU A 346 34.62 -2.55 8.91
CA LEU A 346 34.22 -1.40 8.08
C LEU A 346 34.26 -0.09 8.87
N THR A 347 34.77 0.96 8.24
CA THR A 347 34.79 2.32 8.79
C THR A 347 33.73 3.17 8.10
N TRP A 348 32.83 3.79 8.88
CA TRP A 348 31.84 4.71 8.33
C TRP A 348 32.47 6.05 7.98
N LEU A 349 32.40 6.42 6.71
CA LEU A 349 32.82 7.71 6.23
C LEU A 349 31.80 8.79 6.64
N GLY A 350 32.30 9.86 7.24
CA GLY A 350 31.49 11.02 7.62
C GLY A 350 30.70 10.85 8.91
N GLU A 351 30.71 9.66 9.51
CA GLU A 351 30.02 9.44 10.78
C GLU A 351 30.75 10.18 11.90
N ARG A 352 30.31 11.41 12.18
CA ARG A 352 30.62 12.08 13.44
C ARG A 352 29.95 11.25 14.54
N ALA A 353 30.71 10.97 15.60
CA ALA A 353 30.36 10.15 16.76
C ALA A 353 28.84 10.11 17.08
N PRO A 354 28.30 8.93 17.49
CA PRO A 354 26.87 8.66 17.62
C PRO A 354 26.12 9.87 18.19
N TYR A 355 25.11 10.34 17.44
CA TYR A 355 24.20 11.40 17.88
C TYR A 355 23.77 11.13 19.33
N ARG A 356 24.36 11.87 20.27
CA ARG A 356 24.04 11.81 21.69
C ARG A 356 22.58 12.21 21.85
N GLU A 357 21.83 11.39 22.60
CA GLU A 357 20.48 11.67 23.10
C GLU A 357 19.59 12.46 22.13
N ILE A 358 18.91 11.75 21.23
CA ILE A 358 17.87 12.39 20.44
C ILE A 358 16.67 12.62 21.34
N VAL A 359 16.36 13.89 21.59
CA VAL A 359 15.06 14.28 22.12
C VAL A 359 14.12 14.38 20.92
N THR A 360 13.19 13.44 20.82
CA THR A 360 12.14 13.51 19.79
C THR A 360 10.96 14.29 20.36
N SER A 361 10.63 15.42 19.73
CA SER A 361 9.50 16.24 20.16
C SER A 361 8.22 15.88 19.42
N VAL A 362 7.13 15.76 20.15
CA VAL A 362 5.82 15.36 19.66
C VAL A 362 4.81 16.44 19.99
N SER A 363 3.95 16.82 19.05
CA SER A 363 2.94 17.85 19.30
C SER A 363 1.57 17.25 19.64
N VAL A 364 0.92 17.84 20.64
CA VAL A 364 -0.48 17.58 20.98
C VAL A 364 -1.24 18.91 21.04
N ASP A 365 -2.45 18.91 20.50
CA ASP A 365 -3.35 20.05 20.62
C ASP A 365 -4.23 19.88 21.86
N LEU A 366 -4.17 20.85 22.76
CA LEU A 366 -4.86 20.85 24.03
C LEU A 366 -6.02 21.84 24.00
N SER A 367 -7.16 21.48 24.60
CA SER A 367 -8.20 22.47 24.88
C SER A 367 -7.65 23.58 25.81
N PRO A 368 -8.23 24.79 25.81
CA PRO A 368 -7.78 25.86 26.72
C PRO A 368 -7.76 25.43 28.19
N GLY A 369 -8.73 24.61 28.61
CA GLY A 369 -8.80 24.05 29.97
C GLY A 369 -7.70 23.04 30.24
N GLN A 370 -7.46 22.10 29.32
CA GLN A 370 -6.36 21.13 29.41
C GLN A 370 -5.01 21.85 29.48
N ARG A 371 -4.76 22.81 28.59
CA ARG A 371 -3.52 23.59 28.55
C ARG A 371 -3.28 24.28 29.89
N ALA A 372 -4.29 24.95 30.43
CA ALA A 372 -4.18 25.65 31.70
C ALA A 372 -3.92 24.71 32.88
N ALA A 373 -4.53 23.52 32.89
CA ALA A 373 -4.29 22.51 33.92
C ALA A 373 -2.89 21.90 33.83
N VAL A 374 -2.43 21.53 32.62
CA VAL A 374 -1.09 20.98 32.40
C VAL A 374 -0.01 22.03 32.68
N SER A 375 -0.22 23.30 32.33
CA SER A 375 0.76 24.37 32.54
C SER A 375 0.92 24.78 34.01
N ARG A 376 -0.15 24.70 34.81
CA ARG A 376 -0.09 24.84 36.28
C ARG A 376 0.47 23.62 36.98
N GLY A 377 0.46 22.49 36.28
CA GLY A 377 0.89 21.22 36.80
C GLY A 377 -0.16 20.43 37.57
N ASP A 378 -1.44 20.82 37.45
CA ASP A 378 -2.55 20.15 38.13
C ASP A 378 -2.99 18.87 37.39
N ALA A 379 -2.59 18.71 36.12
CA ALA A 379 -2.97 17.60 35.26
C ALA A 379 -1.75 16.85 34.72
N PRO A 380 -1.38 15.68 35.29
CA PRO A 380 -0.28 14.89 34.77
C PRO A 380 -0.59 14.35 33.38
N LEU A 381 0.44 14.30 32.53
CA LEU A 381 0.38 13.69 31.22
C LEU A 381 0.87 12.25 31.30
N THR A 382 0.11 11.33 30.72
CA THR A 382 0.51 9.94 30.53
C THR A 382 0.54 9.63 29.03
N VAL A 383 1.71 9.31 28.48
CA VAL A 383 1.81 8.80 27.11
C VAL A 383 1.77 7.28 27.17
N LEU A 384 0.76 6.69 26.54
CA LEU A 384 0.61 5.25 26.34
C LEU A 384 1.03 4.89 24.92
N GLY A 385 1.66 3.74 24.72
CA GLY A 385 1.97 3.24 23.38
C GLY A 385 2.66 1.90 23.43
N HIS A 386 3.16 1.45 22.28
CA HIS A 386 4.03 0.28 22.18
C HIS A 386 5.42 0.70 21.71
N LEU A 387 6.44 0.39 22.50
CA LEU A 387 7.82 0.53 22.05
C LEU A 387 8.18 -0.71 21.22
N GLU A 388 8.32 -0.52 19.91
CA GLU A 388 8.81 -1.52 18.98
C GLU A 388 10.32 -1.34 18.80
N VAL A 389 11.06 -2.43 18.96
CA VAL A 389 12.51 -2.47 18.74
C VAL A 389 12.76 -3.21 17.44
N ARG A 390 13.56 -2.61 16.56
CA ARG A 390 13.94 -3.20 15.28
C ARG A 390 15.45 -3.31 15.16
N GLU A 391 15.88 -4.31 14.41
CA GLU A 391 17.28 -4.55 14.08
C GLU A 391 17.47 -4.37 12.57
N ALA A 392 18.60 -3.76 12.19
CA ALA A 392 18.99 -3.67 10.79
C ALA A 392 19.37 -5.05 10.26
N ARG A 393 18.76 -5.44 9.14
CA ARG A 393 19.13 -6.63 8.39
C ARG A 393 19.46 -6.26 6.96
N VAL A 394 20.64 -6.66 6.53
CA VAL A 394 21.04 -6.55 5.13
C VAL A 394 20.14 -7.48 4.33
N ARG A 395 19.35 -6.91 3.42
CA ARG A 395 18.45 -7.67 2.53
C ARG A 395 19.15 -8.11 1.28
N ALA A 396 19.90 -7.20 0.68
CA ALA A 396 20.62 -7.44 -0.54
C ALA A 396 21.77 -6.45 -0.72
N GLU A 397 22.75 -6.88 -1.52
CA GLU A 397 23.82 -6.03 -2.04
C GLU A 397 23.72 -5.98 -3.56
N LEU A 398 23.74 -4.78 -4.11
CA LEU A 398 23.53 -4.50 -5.51
C LEU A 398 24.81 -3.89 -6.11
N SER A 399 25.23 -4.36 -7.28
CA SER A 399 26.29 -3.69 -8.03
C SER A 399 25.85 -2.28 -8.44
N LEU A 400 26.79 -1.33 -8.51
CA LEU A 400 26.52 0.04 -8.99
C LEU A 400 26.45 0.15 -10.52
N GLU A 401 26.43 -0.97 -11.24
CA GLU A 401 26.21 -1.00 -12.69
C GLU A 401 24.75 -0.65 -13.04
N PRO A 402 24.49 0.32 -13.94
CA PRO A 402 23.14 0.61 -14.43
C PRO A 402 22.42 -0.64 -14.93
N GLY A 403 21.22 -0.88 -14.42
CA GLY A 403 20.42 -2.07 -14.70
C GLY A 403 20.65 -3.24 -13.76
N ALA A 404 21.62 -3.17 -12.83
CA ALA A 404 21.76 -4.15 -11.76
C ALA A 404 20.42 -4.31 -11.03
N ARG A 405 20.05 -5.56 -10.74
CA ARG A 405 18.76 -5.90 -10.14
C ARG A 405 18.90 -6.93 -9.02
N THR A 406 18.03 -6.82 -8.04
CA THR A 406 17.84 -7.82 -6.98
C THR A 406 16.34 -7.98 -6.70
N VAL A 407 15.95 -9.14 -6.20
CA VAL A 407 14.55 -9.48 -5.89
C VAL A 407 14.51 -10.20 -4.55
N PHE A 408 13.63 -9.74 -3.65
CA PHE A 408 13.45 -10.34 -2.32
C PHE A 408 12.08 -9.94 -1.76
N ASP A 409 11.42 -10.86 -1.04
CA ASP A 409 10.20 -10.61 -0.25
C ASP A 409 9.07 -9.83 -0.96
N GLY A 410 8.80 -10.11 -2.24
CA GLY A 410 7.77 -9.39 -3.00
C GLY A 410 8.24 -8.05 -3.59
N GLU A 411 9.50 -7.67 -3.39
CA GLU A 411 10.13 -6.49 -3.94
C GLU A 411 11.14 -6.82 -5.04
N ARG A 412 11.19 -5.97 -6.05
CA ARG A 412 12.20 -5.95 -7.09
C ARG A 412 12.86 -4.58 -7.08
N VAL A 413 14.16 -4.55 -6.84
CA VAL A 413 14.97 -3.33 -6.85
C VAL A 413 15.85 -3.35 -8.09
N ARG A 414 15.82 -2.27 -8.85
CA ARG A 414 16.65 -2.05 -10.02
C ARG A 414 17.36 -0.72 -9.87
N LEU A 415 18.67 -0.73 -10.05
CA LEU A 415 19.47 0.49 -10.12
C LEU A 415 19.34 1.07 -11.53
N LEU A 416 18.86 2.31 -11.62
CA LEU A 416 18.65 3.00 -12.89
C LEU A 416 19.92 3.73 -13.30
N GLU A 417 20.48 4.49 -12.36
CA GLU A 417 21.55 5.43 -12.63
C GLU A 417 22.40 5.66 -11.38
N VAL A 418 23.69 5.92 -11.59
CA VAL A 418 24.66 6.33 -10.57
C VAL A 418 25.44 7.50 -11.14
N GLU A 419 25.31 8.66 -10.52
CA GLU A 419 26.02 9.88 -10.89
C GLU A 419 26.89 10.34 -9.72
N ASN A 420 27.98 11.02 -10.02
CA ASN A 420 28.73 11.78 -9.02
C ASN A 420 28.44 13.26 -9.27
N ILE A 421 27.46 13.81 -8.56
CA ILE A 421 27.21 15.26 -8.57
C ILE A 421 28.22 15.91 -7.65
N GLY A 422 28.64 17.16 -7.86
CA GLY A 422 29.75 17.77 -7.09
C GLY A 422 29.61 17.74 -5.55
N GLU A 423 28.43 17.41 -5.04
CA GLU A 423 28.08 17.24 -3.62
C GLU A 423 28.22 15.79 -3.10
N GLY A 424 28.49 14.81 -3.97
CA GLY A 424 28.61 13.39 -3.65
C GLY A 424 27.90 12.45 -4.64
N PRO A 425 27.91 11.14 -4.39
CA PRO A 425 27.21 10.19 -5.22
C PRO A 425 25.69 10.36 -5.10
N ALA A 426 25.03 10.34 -6.26
CA ALA A 426 23.59 10.21 -6.40
C ALA A 426 23.29 8.84 -7.02
N VAL A 427 22.36 8.10 -6.41
CA VAL A 427 21.92 6.80 -6.91
C VAL A 427 20.42 6.86 -7.12
N GLU A 428 19.97 6.52 -8.34
CA GLU A 428 18.56 6.42 -8.64
C GLU A 428 18.14 4.96 -8.69
N LEU A 429 17.15 4.61 -7.86
CA LEU A 429 16.60 3.28 -7.73
C LEU A 429 15.16 3.23 -8.18
N ARG A 430 14.78 2.10 -8.73
CA ARG A 430 13.41 1.73 -8.99
C ARG A 430 13.05 0.51 -8.15
N ILE A 431 12.04 0.67 -7.31
CA ILE A 431 11.54 -0.37 -6.43
C ILE A 431 10.11 -0.68 -6.83
N SER A 432 9.89 -1.88 -7.34
CA SER A 432 8.56 -2.44 -7.59
C SER A 432 8.22 -3.44 -6.49
N SER A 433 7.20 -3.18 -5.68
CA SER A 433 6.77 -4.04 -4.58
C SER A 433 5.35 -4.55 -4.80
N VAL A 434 5.07 -5.78 -4.37
CA VAL A 434 3.72 -6.33 -4.30
C VAL A 434 3.29 -6.37 -2.84
N ALA A 435 2.12 -5.81 -2.53
CA ALA A 435 1.62 -5.78 -1.16
C ALA A 435 1.37 -7.22 -0.65
N SER A 436 2.06 -7.62 0.42
CA SER A 436 1.82 -8.91 1.06
C SER A 436 0.45 -8.89 1.77
N PRO A 437 -0.38 -9.95 1.66
CA PRO A 437 -1.62 -10.05 2.43
C PRO A 437 -1.40 -9.93 3.95
N ARG A 438 -0.20 -10.29 4.44
CA ARG A 438 0.16 -10.23 5.87
C ARG A 438 0.59 -8.84 6.31
N SER A 439 1.04 -8.00 5.39
CA SER A 439 1.37 -6.58 5.66
C SER A 439 0.13 -5.68 5.71
N SER A 440 -1.01 -6.24 6.13
CA SER A 440 -2.33 -5.61 6.17
C SER A 440 -2.29 -4.32 6.99
N GLY A 441 -2.11 -3.20 6.31
CA GLY A 441 -2.26 -1.85 6.87
C GLY A 441 -1.13 -0.87 6.59
N VAL A 442 0.09 -1.32 6.22
CA VAL A 442 1.25 -0.40 6.14
C VAL A 442 2.10 -0.54 4.87
N ALA A 443 1.62 -1.30 3.87
CA ALA A 443 2.39 -1.63 2.66
C ALA A 443 2.44 -0.55 1.55
N ALA A 444 1.74 0.58 1.71
CA ALA A 444 2.01 1.76 0.88
C ALA A 444 3.35 2.39 1.33
N PRO A 445 4.00 3.27 0.54
CA PRO A 445 5.23 3.98 0.93
C PRO A 445 5.04 4.96 2.10
N ARG A 446 4.19 4.66 3.09
CA ARG A 446 4.06 5.38 4.37
C ARG A 446 5.27 5.19 5.29
N TYR A 447 6.20 4.33 4.92
CA TYR A 447 7.55 4.30 5.52
C TYR A 447 8.56 5.20 4.80
N ALA A 448 8.16 5.95 3.76
CA ALA A 448 9.01 6.95 3.12
C ALA A 448 9.36 8.14 4.04
N THR A 449 8.74 8.22 5.22
CA THR A 449 8.96 9.28 6.21
C THR A 449 9.87 8.90 7.37
N LEU A 450 10.39 7.65 7.43
CA LEU A 450 11.50 7.29 8.33
C LEU A 450 12.81 7.92 7.85
N ARG A 451 12.86 9.26 7.87
CA ARG A 451 13.94 10.08 7.32
C ARG A 451 15.28 9.85 8.01
N ARG A 452 15.27 9.32 9.24
CA ARG A 452 16.48 9.23 10.09
C ARG A 452 17.11 7.86 10.11
N SER A 453 16.38 6.81 9.76
CA SER A 453 16.93 5.47 9.74
C SER A 453 17.59 5.16 8.40
N PRO A 454 18.90 4.86 8.38
CA PRO A 454 19.59 4.51 7.14
C PRO A 454 19.00 3.22 6.58
N ARG A 455 18.48 3.29 5.35
CA ARG A 455 18.00 2.13 4.57
C ARG A 455 18.92 1.78 3.42
N TYR A 456 19.81 2.70 3.07
CA TYR A 456 20.69 2.60 1.93
C TYR A 456 22.10 3.03 2.34
N ALA A 457 23.08 2.21 2.00
CA ALA A 457 24.48 2.54 2.19
C ALA A 457 25.29 2.08 0.98
N LEU A 458 26.34 2.83 0.63
CA LEU A 458 27.39 2.36 -0.25
C LEU A 458 28.45 1.67 0.60
N ILE A 459 28.89 0.49 0.18
CA ILE A 459 29.96 -0.25 0.84
C ILE A 459 31.07 -0.51 -0.17
N ASN A 460 32.30 -0.17 0.19
CA ASN A 460 33.49 -0.51 -0.56
C ASN A 460 34.33 -1.48 0.27
N HIS A 461 34.28 -2.76 -0.10
CA HIS A 461 34.99 -3.81 0.62
C HIS A 461 36.51 -3.71 0.49
N GLU A 462 37.03 -3.16 -0.62
CA GLU A 462 38.47 -3.00 -0.84
C GLU A 462 39.04 -1.88 0.03
N ALA A 463 38.29 -0.78 0.17
CA ALA A 463 38.65 0.35 1.02
C ALA A 463 38.34 0.10 2.50
N HIS A 464 37.59 -0.96 2.84
CA HIS A 464 37.05 -1.18 4.19
C HIS A 464 36.21 0.01 4.69
N GLU A 465 35.46 0.63 3.79
CA GLU A 465 34.73 1.87 4.03
C GLU A 465 33.25 1.72 3.67
N ALA A 466 32.38 2.40 4.41
CA ALA A 466 30.96 2.46 4.13
C ALA A 466 30.42 3.89 4.26
N PHE A 467 29.35 4.19 3.54
CA PHE A 467 28.78 5.52 3.48
C PHE A 467 27.25 5.47 3.39
N VAL A 468 26.53 6.19 4.25
CA VAL A 468 25.06 6.19 4.28
C VAL A 468 24.50 7.14 3.22
N LEU A 469 23.54 6.66 2.44
CA LEU A 469 22.75 7.49 1.53
C LEU A 469 21.43 7.90 2.17
N SER A 470 21.04 9.16 1.96
CA SER A 470 19.73 9.69 2.32
C SER A 470 18.82 9.76 1.10
N GLU A 471 17.52 9.55 1.32
CA GLU A 471 16.51 9.72 0.30
C GLU A 471 16.16 11.20 0.15
N VAL A 472 16.35 11.74 -1.06
CA VAL A 472 16.09 13.16 -1.37
C VAL A 472 14.85 13.36 -2.25
N GLY A 473 14.37 12.30 -2.90
CA GLY A 473 13.18 12.35 -3.72
C GLY A 473 12.55 10.98 -3.90
N VAL A 474 11.21 10.95 -3.87
CA VAL A 474 10.42 9.77 -4.18
C VAL A 474 9.32 10.17 -5.14
N SER A 475 9.24 9.46 -6.26
CA SER A 475 8.08 9.49 -7.15
C SER A 475 7.54 8.07 -7.28
N GLY A 476 6.25 7.90 -7.54
CA GLY A 476 5.70 6.55 -7.71
C GLY A 476 4.19 6.52 -7.83
N GLY A 477 3.69 5.32 -8.12
CA GLY A 477 2.26 5.03 -8.26
C GLY A 477 1.95 3.59 -7.87
N GLY A 478 0.73 3.37 -7.38
CA GLY A 478 0.18 2.05 -7.05
C GLY A 478 -0.80 1.59 -8.12
N PHE A 479 -0.59 0.40 -8.67
CA PHE A 479 -1.38 -0.17 -9.77
C PHE A 479 -1.58 -1.69 -9.62
N GLY A 480 -2.32 -2.30 -10.54
CA GLY A 480 -2.33 -3.75 -10.69
C GLY A 480 -1.02 -4.24 -11.30
N LEU A 481 -0.62 -5.47 -10.99
CA LEU A 481 0.58 -6.08 -11.59
C LEU A 481 0.30 -6.54 -13.03
N VAL A 482 -0.65 -7.45 -13.21
CA VAL A 482 -1.25 -7.82 -14.50
C VAL A 482 -2.77 -7.66 -14.42
N LEU A 483 -3.34 -8.18 -13.33
CA LEU A 483 -4.75 -8.06 -12.99
C LEU A 483 -4.94 -7.08 -11.82
N PRO A 484 -6.12 -6.43 -11.73
CA PRO A 484 -6.47 -5.70 -10.52
C PRO A 484 -6.64 -6.68 -9.33
N GLY A 485 -6.31 -6.24 -8.12
CA GLY A 485 -6.55 -6.95 -6.86
C GLY A 485 -5.30 -7.31 -6.07
N ALA A 486 -4.21 -7.69 -6.73
CA ALA A 486 -2.88 -7.67 -6.13
C ALA A 486 -2.24 -6.31 -6.43
N GLU A 487 -2.26 -5.44 -5.43
CA GLU A 487 -1.68 -4.10 -5.55
C GLU A 487 -0.15 -4.22 -5.65
N ALA A 488 0.39 -3.67 -6.73
CA ALA A 488 1.81 -3.49 -6.95
C ALA A 488 2.12 -2.00 -6.97
N TRP A 489 3.16 -1.59 -6.27
CA TRP A 489 3.62 -0.22 -6.20
C TRP A 489 4.95 -0.12 -6.89
N THR A 490 5.13 0.87 -7.75
CA THR A 490 6.45 1.19 -8.27
C THR A 490 6.84 2.58 -7.80
N THR A 491 7.99 2.66 -7.14
CA THR A 491 8.57 3.90 -6.67
C THR A 491 9.95 4.08 -7.28
N THR A 492 10.23 5.28 -7.76
CA THR A 492 11.58 5.73 -8.08
C THR A 492 12.09 6.54 -6.91
N ARG A 493 13.26 6.19 -6.40
CA ARG A 493 13.91 6.83 -5.25
C ARG A 493 15.23 7.41 -5.70
N ARG A 494 15.41 8.70 -5.47
CA ARG A 494 16.71 9.36 -5.62
C ARG A 494 17.39 9.41 -4.27
N LEU A 495 18.54 8.77 -4.20
CA LEU A 495 19.40 8.69 -3.04
C LEU A 495 20.60 9.59 -3.25
N GLN A 496 20.98 10.35 -2.23
CA GLN A 496 22.15 11.24 -2.26
C GLN A 496 22.86 11.23 -0.93
N GLN A 497 24.13 11.63 -0.97
CA GLN A 497 24.90 12.01 0.22
C GLN A 497 24.12 13.03 1.05
N ASN A 498 23.90 12.70 2.32
CA ASN A 498 23.26 13.64 3.25
C ASN A 498 24.15 14.87 3.40
N SER A 499 23.59 16.07 3.26
CA SER A 499 24.31 17.35 3.37
C SER A 499 25.03 17.52 4.70
N MET A 500 24.58 16.82 5.75
CA MET A 500 25.27 16.73 7.04
C MET A 500 26.69 16.12 6.97
N HIS A 501 27.03 15.46 5.87
CA HIS A 501 28.33 14.81 5.62
C HIS A 501 29.07 15.45 4.44
N SER A 502 28.81 16.71 4.10
CA SER A 502 29.45 17.42 2.97
C SER A 502 30.99 17.47 3.01
N ASP A 503 31.59 17.17 4.16
CA ASP A 503 33.02 17.07 4.40
C ASP A 503 33.66 15.79 3.83
N VAL A 504 32.88 14.76 3.48
CA VAL A 504 33.38 13.53 2.84
C VAL A 504 33.26 13.65 1.32
N ARG A 505 34.39 13.51 0.60
CA ARG A 505 34.40 13.46 -0.87
C ARG A 505 34.60 12.03 -1.35
N ILE A 506 33.61 11.48 -2.02
CA ILE A 506 33.67 10.14 -2.62
C ILE A 506 34.04 10.26 -4.09
N GLY A 507 35.25 9.80 -4.44
CA GLY A 507 35.75 9.81 -5.81
C GLY A 507 35.18 8.68 -6.67
N ASN A 508 35.28 8.81 -7.99
CA ASN A 508 34.83 7.80 -8.95
C ASN A 508 35.57 6.46 -8.80
N ASP A 509 36.85 6.49 -8.41
CA ASP A 509 37.62 5.27 -8.16
C ASP A 509 37.08 4.51 -6.94
N TRP A 510 36.63 5.23 -5.90
CA TRP A 510 35.96 4.61 -4.75
C TRP A 510 34.63 3.96 -5.18
N LEU A 511 33.84 4.66 -5.99
CA LEU A 511 32.53 4.16 -6.47
C LEU A 511 32.67 2.92 -7.37
N ARG A 512 33.78 2.79 -8.11
CA ARG A 512 34.01 1.65 -9.02
C ARG A 512 33.98 0.30 -8.30
N HIS A 513 34.43 0.27 -7.04
CA HIS A 513 34.49 -0.94 -6.21
C HIS A 513 33.38 -0.97 -5.15
N ALA A 514 32.49 0.02 -5.16
CA ALA A 514 31.41 0.12 -4.21
C ALA A 514 30.19 -0.70 -4.66
N ARG A 515 29.43 -1.17 -3.68
CA ARG A 515 28.13 -1.82 -3.85
C ARG A 515 27.09 -1.04 -3.07
N LEU A 516 25.86 -1.03 -3.56
CA LEU A 516 24.73 -0.50 -2.81
C LEU A 516 24.16 -1.60 -1.91
N LEU A 517 24.11 -1.32 -0.63
CA LEU A 517 23.56 -2.18 0.39
C LEU A 517 22.14 -1.71 0.76
N LEU A 518 21.20 -2.65 0.67
CA LEU A 518 19.78 -2.44 0.98
C LEU A 518 19.47 -3.01 2.37
N VAL A 519 18.93 -2.17 3.25
CA VAL A 519 18.67 -2.52 4.65
C VAL A 519 17.21 -2.38 4.99
N ASP A 520 16.69 -3.41 5.65
CA ASP A 520 15.41 -3.33 6.35
C ASP A 520 15.59 -3.34 7.85
N TRP A 521 14.70 -2.63 8.53
CA TRP A 521 14.57 -2.64 9.98
C TRP A 521 13.48 -3.62 10.37
N VAL A 522 13.89 -4.80 10.83
CA VAL A 522 12.97 -5.91 11.15
C VAL A 522 12.62 -5.88 12.63
N PRO A 523 11.34 -5.97 13.02
CA PRO A 523 10.95 -6.03 14.43
C PRO A 523 11.57 -7.25 15.12
N VAL A 524 12.23 -7.01 16.25
CA VAL A 524 12.84 -8.05 17.10
C VAL A 524 12.17 -8.15 18.46
N GLY A 525 11.37 -7.15 18.85
CA GLY A 525 10.57 -7.18 20.07
C GLY A 525 9.66 -5.97 20.20
N SER A 526 8.64 -6.09 21.03
CA SER A 526 7.77 -4.97 21.38
C SER A 526 7.32 -5.03 22.84
N ALA A 527 7.21 -3.89 23.50
CA ALA A 527 6.67 -3.79 24.85
C ALA A 527 5.66 -2.64 24.96
N PRO A 528 4.56 -2.81 25.75
CA PRO A 528 3.75 -1.66 26.13
C PRO A 528 4.59 -0.69 26.96
N VAL A 529 4.39 0.61 26.75
CA VAL A 529 5.07 1.65 27.52
C VAL A 529 4.08 2.66 28.08
N VAL A 530 4.35 3.08 29.32
CA VAL A 530 3.56 4.08 30.05
C VAL A 530 4.52 5.14 30.55
N ILE A 531 4.50 6.31 29.93
CA ILE A 531 5.37 7.44 30.27
C ILE A 531 4.53 8.42 31.09
N ARG A 532 4.83 8.58 32.38
CA ARG A 532 4.12 9.54 33.26
C ARG A 532 4.99 10.76 33.55
N THR A 533 4.39 11.94 33.57
CA THR A 533 5.00 13.11 34.22
C THR A 533 5.03 12.89 35.73
N THR A 534 6.20 12.66 36.33
CA THR A 534 6.32 12.39 37.77
C THR A 534 6.40 13.62 38.67
N ASP A 535 6.52 14.82 38.10
CA ASP A 535 6.56 16.05 38.90
C ASP A 535 6.17 17.25 38.02
N THR A 536 5.10 17.93 38.38
CA THR A 536 4.50 19.01 37.59
C THR A 536 4.65 20.39 38.25
N GLY A 537 5.37 20.49 39.36
CA GLY A 537 5.65 21.76 40.02
C GLY A 537 6.43 22.75 39.15
N ALA A 538 6.33 24.05 39.48
CA ALA A 538 6.77 25.24 38.71
C ALA A 538 8.26 25.30 38.26
N ASN A 539 9.05 24.25 38.52
CA ASN A 539 10.38 24.03 37.97
C ASN A 539 10.38 22.79 37.04
N LEU A 540 9.69 22.91 35.90
CA LEU A 540 9.59 21.89 34.82
C LEU A 540 10.94 21.51 34.16
N GLN A 541 12.09 21.94 34.73
CA GLN A 541 13.42 21.46 34.34
C GLN A 541 13.91 20.23 35.12
N ARG A 542 13.16 19.72 36.10
CA ARG A 542 13.56 18.52 36.86
C ARG A 542 13.06 17.22 36.20
N ARG A 543 14.01 16.32 35.96
CA ARG A 543 13.87 15.02 35.27
C ARG A 543 12.72 14.19 35.84
N SER A 544 11.82 13.72 34.96
CA SER A 544 10.85 12.68 35.29
C SER A 544 11.50 11.29 35.27
N ARG A 545 11.02 10.36 36.12
CA ARG A 545 11.49 8.97 36.18
C ARG A 545 10.39 8.04 35.69
N VAL A 546 10.68 7.17 34.73
CA VAL A 546 9.69 6.25 34.16
C VAL A 546 9.96 4.81 34.57
N GLU A 547 8.89 4.10 34.92
CA GLU A 547 8.88 2.66 35.10
C GLU A 547 8.41 2.01 33.79
N VAL A 548 9.27 1.19 33.18
CA VAL A 548 8.84 0.24 32.16
C VAL A 548 8.14 -0.90 32.89
N VAL A 549 6.83 -0.99 32.76
CA VAL A 549 6.06 -2.14 33.26
C VAL A 549 6.44 -3.32 32.38
N ARG A 550 7.25 -4.23 32.92
CA ARG A 550 7.64 -5.49 32.27
C ARG A 550 6.51 -6.51 32.34
#